data_AF-A0A2G6C8N5-F1
#
_entry.id   AF-A0A2G6C8N5-F1
#
_cell.length_a   1.000
_cell.length_b   1.000
_cell.length_c   1.000
_cell.angle_alpha   90.00
_cell.angle_beta   90.00
_cell.angle_gamma   90.00
#
_symmetry.space_group_name_H-M   'P 1'
#
loop_
_entity.id
_entity.type
_entity.pdbx_description
1 polymer ?
#
loop_
_entity_poly.entity_id
_entity_poly.type
_entity_poly.pdbx_seq_one_letter_code
_entity_poly.pdbx_strand_id
1 'polypeptide(L)'
;MKKWVFVLSFGLMTQACVSVPNESVNNTASNTASTSMLERSKRFSTKNIKKRKEAEFAQKYADLKRMNPAVEVNKALNNNNVYLLAYHLGRSRARVIPGLLEAQSAQSKCRVLELEGMGDVIYGPNHLKYRTALEKYAREFNRKMVRHCR
;
A
#
# COMPACT_ATOMS: atom_id res chain seq x y z
N MET A 1 -24.43 7.31 -50.69
CA MET A 1 -23.12 7.89 -51.10
C MET A 1 -22.79 9.07 -50.20
N LYS A 2 -21.74 8.97 -49.37
CA LYS A 2 -20.74 10.02 -49.05
C LYS A 2 -19.99 9.61 -47.78
N LYS A 3 -18.77 9.13 -48.01
CA LYS A 3 -17.73 8.88 -47.01
C LYS A 3 -17.16 10.24 -46.60
N TRP A 4 -17.02 10.49 -45.30
CA TRP A 4 -16.19 11.57 -44.79
C TRP A 4 -15.09 10.94 -43.94
N VAL A 5 -13.89 10.95 -44.51
CA VAL A 5 -12.64 10.58 -43.86
C VAL A 5 -12.05 11.88 -43.35
N PHE A 6 -11.96 12.06 -42.03
CA PHE A 6 -11.14 13.10 -41.44
C PHE A 6 -9.86 12.44 -40.90
N VAL A 7 -8.78 12.64 -41.64
CA VAL A 7 -7.41 12.42 -41.19
C VAL A 7 -6.99 13.66 -40.43
N LEU A 8 -6.59 13.52 -39.16
CA LEU A 8 -5.91 14.57 -38.42
C LEU A 8 -4.71 13.99 -37.67
N SER A 9 -3.60 14.08 -38.40
CA SER A 9 -2.20 14.29 -38.04
C SER A 9 -1.76 14.13 -36.58
N PHE A 10 -0.82 13.20 -36.44
CA PHE A 10 0.29 13.11 -35.50
C PHE A 10 0.77 14.45 -34.89
N GLY A 11 0.82 14.48 -33.55
CA GLY A 11 1.72 15.35 -32.79
C GLY A 11 2.65 14.49 -31.92
N LEU A 12 3.85 14.19 -32.41
CA LEU A 12 4.94 13.66 -31.58
C LEU A 12 5.44 14.80 -30.69
N MET A 13 5.20 14.71 -29.39
CA MET A 13 5.94 15.53 -28.42
C MET A 13 7.31 14.90 -28.19
N THR A 14 8.33 15.49 -28.82
CA THR A 14 9.74 15.24 -28.50
C THR A 14 10.04 15.77 -27.11
N GLN A 15 10.31 14.89 -26.14
CA GLN A 15 10.91 15.28 -24.87
C GLN A 15 12.38 15.63 -25.12
N ALA A 16 12.72 16.92 -25.00
CA ALA A 16 14.11 17.34 -24.93
C ALA A 16 14.67 16.96 -23.54
N CYS A 17 15.66 16.08 -23.50
CA CYS A 17 16.48 15.89 -22.32
C CYS A 17 17.29 17.18 -22.07
N VAL A 18 16.99 17.89 -20.99
CA VAL A 18 17.84 19.00 -20.55
C VAL A 18 19.08 18.40 -19.90
N SER A 19 20.20 18.43 -20.61
CA SER A 19 21.51 18.11 -20.04
C SER A 19 21.90 19.21 -19.05
N VAL A 20 21.99 18.86 -17.77
CA VAL A 20 22.51 19.73 -16.71
C VAL A 20 23.95 20.12 -17.05
N PRO A 21 24.33 21.41 -16.98
CA PRO A 21 25.70 21.83 -17.27
C PRO A 21 26.66 21.23 -16.24
N ASN A 22 27.72 20.63 -16.75
CA ASN A 22 28.86 20.14 -16.00
C ASN A 22 29.76 21.35 -15.68
N GLU A 23 29.51 22.00 -14.54
CA GLU A 23 30.47 22.97 -14.00
C GLU A 23 31.63 22.21 -13.34
N SER A 24 32.75 22.17 -14.06
CA SER A 24 34.06 21.89 -13.49
C SER A 24 34.44 23.02 -12.53
N VAL A 25 34.13 22.85 -11.24
CA VAL A 25 34.71 23.69 -10.18
C VAL A 25 35.95 22.99 -9.64
N ASN A 26 37.09 23.62 -9.93
CA ASN A 26 38.39 23.30 -9.37
C ASN A 26 38.36 23.28 -7.84
N ASN A 27 38.97 22.23 -7.29
CA ASN A 27 39.56 22.09 -5.94
C ASN A 27 39.35 23.26 -4.97
N THR A 28 38.57 23.02 -3.90
CA THR A 28 38.95 23.20 -2.48
C THR A 28 37.71 22.94 -1.62
N ALA A 29 37.53 21.71 -1.12
CA ALA A 29 36.73 21.41 0.07
C ALA A 29 37.00 19.97 0.53
N SER A 30 37.94 19.84 1.46
CA SER A 30 38.14 18.64 2.26
C SER A 30 36.87 18.22 3.01
N ASN A 31 36.61 16.90 3.01
CA ASN A 31 35.95 16.16 4.09
C ASN A 31 34.41 16.21 4.30
N THR A 32 33.57 16.33 3.27
CA THR A 32 32.09 16.20 3.47
C THR A 32 31.35 15.24 2.51
N ALA A 33 31.98 14.70 1.47
CA ALA A 33 31.32 13.81 0.52
C ALA A 33 31.23 12.34 0.99
N SER A 34 32.17 11.87 1.80
CA SER A 34 32.25 10.46 2.22
C SER A 34 31.24 10.10 3.32
N THR A 35 30.86 11.06 4.16
CA THR A 35 29.87 10.88 5.24
C THR A 35 28.45 10.71 4.69
N SER A 36 28.10 11.40 3.60
CA SER A 36 26.76 11.35 3.02
C SER A 36 26.48 10.04 2.25
N MET A 37 27.48 9.48 1.57
CA MET A 37 27.41 8.17 0.91
C MET A 37 27.31 7.03 1.93
N LEU A 38 28.11 7.08 3.02
CA LEU A 38 28.07 6.07 4.07
C LEU A 38 26.75 6.10 4.86
N GLU A 39 26.25 7.29 5.20
CA GLU A 39 24.92 7.50 5.82
C GLU A 39 23.78 7.01 4.92
N ARG A 40 23.84 7.30 3.62
CA ARG A 40 22.85 6.80 2.64
C ARG A 40 22.90 5.28 2.54
N SER A 41 24.08 4.66 2.50
CA SER A 41 24.22 3.19 2.46
C SER A 41 23.67 2.52 3.74
N LYS A 42 23.89 3.12 4.91
CA LYS A 42 23.34 2.64 6.18
C LYS A 42 21.81 2.71 6.16
N ARG A 43 21.21 3.74 5.56
CA ARG A 43 19.74 3.90 5.46
C ARG A 43 19.07 2.78 4.65
N PHE A 44 19.77 2.21 3.68
CA PHE A 44 19.29 1.09 2.84
C PHE A 44 19.78 -0.29 3.30
N SER A 45 20.53 -0.36 4.41
CA SER A 45 20.88 -1.65 5.01
C SER A 45 19.61 -2.41 5.43
N THR A 46 19.53 -3.68 5.08
CA THR A 46 18.43 -4.59 5.45
C THR A 46 18.16 -4.58 6.96
N LYS A 47 19.20 -4.46 7.78
CA LYS A 47 19.09 -4.35 9.25
C LYS A 47 18.35 -3.08 9.68
N ASN A 48 18.67 -1.93 9.09
CA ASN A 48 18.05 -0.66 9.41
C ASN A 48 16.61 -0.56 8.86
N ILE A 49 16.36 -1.12 7.67
CA ILE A 49 15.00 -1.27 7.12
C ILE A 49 14.14 -2.12 8.07
N LYS A 50 14.64 -3.28 8.49
CA LYS A 50 13.95 -4.18 9.41
C LYS A 50 13.63 -3.50 10.74
N LYS A 51 14.62 -2.82 11.36
CA LYS A 51 14.42 -2.08 12.61
C LYS A 51 13.37 -0.96 12.48
N ARG A 52 13.41 -0.18 11.40
CA ARG A 52 12.45 0.90 11.16
C ARG A 52 11.04 0.37 10.93
N LYS A 53 10.90 -0.67 10.08
CA LYS A 53 9.60 -1.30 9.82
C LYS A 53 9.02 -1.94 11.06
N GLU A 54 9.84 -2.57 11.88
CA GLU A 54 9.41 -3.12 13.15
C GLU A 54 8.84 -2.06 14.11
N ALA A 55 9.46 -0.87 14.16
CA ALA A 55 8.94 0.27 14.94
C ALA A 55 7.62 0.82 14.35
N GLU A 56 7.51 0.91 13.02
CA GLU A 56 6.27 1.29 12.33
C GLU A 56 5.12 0.34 12.68
N PHE A 57 5.37 -0.97 12.67
CA PHE A 57 4.34 -1.96 13.02
C PHE A 57 3.98 -1.97 14.50
N ALA A 58 4.89 -1.57 15.39
CA ALA A 58 4.54 -1.36 16.80
C ALA A 58 3.49 -0.24 16.94
N GLN A 59 3.63 0.85 16.20
CA GLN A 59 2.65 1.94 16.17
C GLN A 59 1.33 1.49 15.55
N LYS A 60 1.37 0.89 14.35
CA LYS A 60 0.16 0.37 13.68
C LYS A 60 -0.61 -0.64 14.55
N TYR A 61 0.10 -1.48 15.30
CA TYR A 61 -0.51 -2.40 16.26
C TYR A 61 -1.19 -1.68 17.43
N ALA A 62 -0.55 -0.66 17.99
CA ALA A 62 -1.16 0.16 19.04
C ALA A 62 -2.43 0.89 18.54
N ASP A 63 -2.39 1.42 17.31
CA ASP A 63 -3.54 2.06 16.66
C ASP A 63 -4.69 1.06 16.46
N LEU A 64 -4.37 -0.11 15.89
CA LEU A 64 -5.34 -1.17 15.64
C LEU A 64 -6.05 -1.64 16.90
N LYS A 65 -5.34 -1.73 18.03
CA LYS A 65 -5.94 -2.09 19.32
C LYS A 65 -6.99 -1.09 19.81
N ARG A 66 -6.93 0.16 19.37
CA ARG A 66 -7.90 1.21 19.72
C ARG A 66 -9.11 1.21 18.79
N MET A 67 -9.01 0.56 17.63
CA MET A 67 -10.11 0.48 16.67
C MET A 67 -11.12 -0.60 17.07
N ASN A 68 -12.40 -0.32 16.82
CA ASN A 68 -13.48 -1.28 17.01
C ASN A 68 -14.16 -1.55 15.66
N PRO A 69 -14.19 -2.81 15.16
CA PRO A 69 -14.81 -3.13 13.88
C PRO A 69 -16.27 -2.69 13.77
N ALA A 70 -17.06 -2.77 14.84
CA ALA A 70 -18.47 -2.36 14.82
C ALA A 70 -18.62 -0.85 14.58
N VAL A 71 -17.81 -0.06 15.29
CA VAL A 71 -17.82 1.40 15.20
C VAL A 71 -17.38 1.84 13.81
N GLU A 72 -16.32 1.23 13.27
CA GLU A 72 -15.81 1.57 11.94
C GLU A 72 -16.78 1.16 10.82
N VAL A 73 -17.53 0.05 10.97
CA VAL A 73 -18.61 -0.30 10.04
C VAL A 73 -19.69 0.79 10.05
N ASN A 74 -20.19 1.19 11.22
CA ASN A 74 -21.21 2.23 11.31
C ASN A 74 -20.73 3.56 10.71
N LYS A 75 -19.49 3.94 11.00
CA LYS A 75 -18.86 5.14 10.42
C LYS A 75 -18.76 5.04 8.89
N ALA A 76 -18.38 3.90 8.35
CA ALA A 76 -18.29 3.67 6.92
C ALA A 76 -19.67 3.75 6.24
N LEU A 77 -20.70 3.16 6.85
CA LEU A 77 -22.08 3.23 6.37
C LEU A 77 -22.64 4.66 6.39
N ASN A 78 -22.40 5.42 7.46
CA ASN A 78 -22.82 6.82 7.56
C ASN A 78 -22.19 7.71 6.47
N ASN A 79 -21.01 7.32 5.98
CA ASN A 79 -20.30 8.00 4.89
C ASN A 79 -20.62 7.42 3.50
N ASN A 80 -21.63 6.54 3.38
CA ASN A 80 -21.97 5.81 2.16
C ASN A 80 -20.79 5.05 1.53
N ASN A 81 -19.84 4.59 2.34
CA ASN A 81 -18.63 3.91 1.89
C ASN A 81 -18.70 2.44 2.28
N VAL A 82 -19.26 1.61 1.41
CA VAL A 82 -19.39 0.16 1.63
C VAL A 82 -18.20 -0.56 1.00
N TYR A 83 -17.40 -1.25 1.81
CA TYR A 83 -16.21 -1.94 1.34
C TYR A 83 -15.87 -3.19 2.16
N LEU A 84 -15.07 -4.08 1.60
CA LEU A 84 -14.52 -5.25 2.30
C LEU A 84 -13.00 -5.15 2.37
N LEU A 85 -12.43 -5.71 3.43
CA LEU A 85 -11.00 -5.79 3.65
C LEU A 85 -10.48 -7.12 3.13
N ALA A 86 -9.37 -7.11 2.40
CA ALA A 86 -8.77 -8.29 1.80
C ALA A 86 -7.24 -8.29 1.88
N TYR A 87 -6.64 -9.45 1.70
CA TYR A 87 -5.19 -9.57 1.52
C TYR A 87 -4.86 -10.67 0.52
N HIS A 88 -3.64 -10.68 0.01
CA HIS A 88 -3.15 -11.75 -0.85
C HIS A 88 -2.36 -12.80 -0.06
N LEU A 89 -2.60 -14.07 -0.36
CA LEU A 89 -1.79 -15.17 0.16
C LEU A 89 -0.62 -15.43 -0.78
N GLY A 90 0.58 -15.10 -0.34
CA GLY A 90 1.79 -15.47 -1.07
C GLY A 90 1.86 -14.86 -2.46
N ARG A 91 2.51 -15.61 -3.36
CA ARG A 91 2.60 -15.30 -4.79
C ARG A 91 1.36 -15.70 -5.59
N SER A 92 0.38 -16.34 -4.97
CA SER A 92 -0.76 -16.97 -5.64
C SER A 92 -1.68 -15.95 -6.36
N ARG A 93 -1.55 -14.65 -6.06
CA ARG A 93 -2.50 -13.57 -6.46
C ARG A 93 -3.95 -13.84 -6.04
N ALA A 94 -4.25 -14.99 -5.43
CA ALA A 94 -5.52 -15.29 -4.81
C ALA A 94 -5.79 -14.26 -3.71
N ARG A 95 -6.91 -13.56 -3.86
CA ARG A 95 -7.39 -12.58 -2.89
C ARG A 95 -8.21 -13.31 -1.83
N VAL A 96 -7.87 -13.08 -0.58
CA VAL A 96 -8.60 -13.60 0.58
C VAL A 96 -9.35 -12.47 1.25
N ILE A 97 -10.67 -12.64 1.40
CA ILE A 97 -11.53 -11.75 2.18
C ILE A 97 -11.82 -12.48 3.50
N PRO A 98 -11.09 -12.20 4.60
CA PRO A 98 -11.26 -12.95 5.84
C PRO A 98 -12.68 -12.80 6.37
N GLY A 99 -13.22 -13.90 6.91
CA GLY A 99 -14.53 -13.93 7.55
C GLY A 99 -15.70 -14.24 6.63
N LEU A 100 -15.48 -14.32 5.32
CA LEU A 100 -16.47 -14.81 4.35
C LEU A 100 -16.14 -16.25 3.98
N LEU A 101 -17.17 -17.12 4.00
CA LEU A 101 -17.05 -18.53 3.62
C LEU A 101 -17.17 -18.72 2.10
N GLU A 102 -17.99 -17.89 1.47
CA GLU A 102 -18.22 -17.92 0.03
C GLU A 102 -17.43 -16.79 -0.64
N ALA A 103 -16.92 -17.07 -1.85
CA ALA A 103 -16.32 -16.04 -2.67
C ALA A 103 -17.38 -14.97 -3.01
N GLN A 104 -17.06 -13.70 -2.77
CA GLN A 104 -17.92 -12.59 -3.19
C GLN A 104 -18.17 -12.69 -4.70
N SER A 105 -19.43 -12.58 -5.11
CA SER A 105 -19.76 -12.57 -6.53
C SER A 105 -19.13 -11.34 -7.19
N ALA A 106 -18.74 -11.47 -8.46
CA ALA A 106 -18.23 -10.34 -9.24
C ALA A 106 -19.25 -9.18 -9.36
N GLN A 107 -20.53 -9.43 -9.04
CA GLN A 107 -21.61 -8.45 -9.06
C GLN A 107 -21.80 -7.71 -7.72
N SER A 108 -21.07 -8.09 -6.67
CA SER A 108 -21.18 -7.39 -5.37
C SER A 108 -20.69 -5.95 -5.48
N LYS A 109 -21.50 -4.99 -5.01
CA LYS A 109 -21.20 -3.55 -5.10
C LYS A 109 -20.11 -3.08 -4.13
N CYS A 110 -19.62 -3.97 -3.28
CA CYS A 110 -18.61 -3.61 -2.29
C CYS A 110 -17.25 -3.44 -2.95
N ARG A 111 -16.70 -2.24 -2.80
CA ARG A 111 -15.28 -2.00 -3.08
C ARG A 111 -14.45 -2.93 -2.19
N VAL A 112 -13.33 -3.43 -2.69
CA VAL A 112 -12.41 -4.25 -1.88
C VAL A 112 -11.13 -3.47 -1.64
N LEU A 113 -10.74 -3.35 -0.38
CA LEU A 113 -9.51 -2.67 0.06
C LEU A 113 -8.48 -3.69 0.51
N GLU A 114 -7.25 -3.49 0.07
CA GLU A 114 -6.14 -4.35 0.43
C GLU A 114 -5.54 -3.92 1.78
N LEU A 115 -5.28 -4.89 2.64
CA LEU A 115 -4.66 -4.71 3.93
C LEU A 115 -3.14 -4.65 3.78
N GLU A 116 -2.55 -3.55 4.23
CA GLU A 116 -1.10 -3.41 4.29
C GLU A 116 -0.46 -4.37 5.31
N GLY A 117 0.80 -4.75 5.07
CA GLY A 117 1.56 -5.60 5.99
C GLY A 117 1.21 -7.10 5.93
N MET A 118 0.35 -7.53 5.01
CA MET A 118 -0.04 -8.93 4.87
C MET A 118 0.79 -9.76 3.89
N GLY A 119 1.84 -9.16 3.30
CA GLY A 119 2.74 -9.83 2.34
C GLY A 119 3.69 -10.87 2.96
N ASP A 120 4.60 -11.39 2.15
CA ASP A 120 5.48 -12.53 2.52
C ASP A 120 6.55 -12.19 3.56
N VAL A 121 6.95 -10.91 3.64
CA VAL A 121 8.08 -10.48 4.48
C VAL A 121 7.65 -10.19 5.91
N ILE A 122 8.29 -10.82 6.90
CA ILE A 122 8.14 -10.51 8.32
C ILE A 122 9.32 -9.68 8.84
N TYR A 123 9.05 -8.45 9.25
CA TYR A 123 10.06 -7.53 9.78
C TYR A 123 10.40 -7.75 11.26
N GLY A 124 9.56 -8.44 12.03
CA GLY A 124 9.83 -8.77 13.42
C GLY A 124 8.58 -9.09 14.24
N PRO A 125 8.73 -9.22 15.57
CA PRO A 125 7.64 -9.63 16.47
C PRO A 125 6.40 -8.72 16.45
N ASN A 126 6.57 -7.40 16.40
CA ASN A 126 5.47 -6.45 16.33
C ASN A 126 4.75 -6.53 15.00
N HIS A 127 5.47 -6.76 13.90
CA HIS A 127 4.83 -7.05 12.61
C HIS A 127 3.94 -8.29 12.69
N LEU A 128 4.41 -9.36 13.33
CA LEU A 128 3.61 -10.58 13.51
C LEU A 128 2.36 -10.32 14.38
N LYS A 129 2.52 -9.63 15.52
CA LYS A 129 1.39 -9.22 16.38
C LYS A 129 0.37 -8.38 15.63
N TYR A 130 0.83 -7.42 14.83
CA TYR A 130 -0.01 -6.60 13.97
C TYR A 130 -0.81 -7.45 12.98
N ARG A 131 -0.15 -8.36 12.23
CA ARG A 131 -0.82 -9.22 11.24
C ARG A 131 -1.94 -10.05 11.86
N THR A 132 -1.66 -10.74 12.97
CA THR A 132 -2.67 -11.57 13.65
C THR A 132 -3.86 -10.75 14.11
N ALA A 133 -3.60 -9.57 14.69
CA ALA A 133 -4.67 -8.68 15.12
C ALA A 133 -5.45 -8.09 13.94
N LEU A 134 -4.77 -7.75 12.85
CA LEU A 134 -5.38 -7.14 11.66
C LEU A 134 -6.28 -8.15 10.95
N GLU A 135 -5.86 -9.40 10.86
CA GLU A 135 -6.69 -10.47 10.30
C GLU A 135 -7.97 -10.66 11.12
N LYS A 136 -7.86 -10.69 12.46
CA LYS A 136 -9.02 -10.79 13.36
C LYS A 136 -9.96 -9.58 13.19
N TYR A 137 -9.40 -8.37 13.17
CA TYR A 137 -10.15 -7.14 12.94
C TYR A 137 -10.91 -7.20 11.60
N ALA A 138 -10.21 -7.55 10.52
CA ALA A 138 -10.78 -7.61 9.18
C ALA A 138 -11.88 -8.67 9.08
N ARG A 139 -11.70 -9.83 9.72
CA ARG A 139 -12.72 -10.89 9.81
C ARG A 139 -14.00 -10.38 10.45
N GLU A 140 -13.90 -9.67 11.57
CA GLU A 140 -15.07 -9.12 12.28
C GLU A 140 -15.73 -7.97 11.50
N PHE A 141 -14.93 -7.09 10.90
CA PHE A 141 -15.39 -6.00 10.05
C PHE A 141 -16.18 -6.54 8.85
N ASN A 142 -15.59 -7.46 8.09
CA ASN A 142 -16.20 -8.02 6.88
C ASN A 142 -17.50 -8.77 7.18
N ARG A 143 -17.56 -9.55 8.26
CA ARG A 143 -18.78 -10.27 8.68
C ARG A 143 -19.97 -9.35 8.91
N LYS A 144 -19.72 -8.11 9.37
CA LYS A 144 -20.75 -7.10 9.57
C LYS A 144 -21.06 -6.38 8.26
N MET A 145 -20.02 -5.96 7.54
CA MET A 145 -20.15 -5.14 6.33
C MET A 145 -20.77 -5.90 5.15
N VAL A 146 -20.55 -7.22 5.04
CA VAL A 146 -21.01 -8.02 3.88
C VAL A 146 -22.52 -7.94 3.65
N ARG A 147 -23.31 -7.74 4.71
CA ARG A 147 -24.77 -7.62 4.62
C ARG A 147 -25.22 -6.37 3.84
N HIS A 148 -24.33 -5.39 3.71
CA HIS A 148 -24.55 -4.14 3.00
C HIS A 148 -24.00 -4.17 1.57
N CYS A 149 -23.39 -5.28 1.13
CA CYS A 149 -22.77 -5.42 -0.19
C CYS A 149 -23.73 -5.79 -1.33
N ARG A 150 -25.01 -5.44 -1.24
CA ARG A 150 -26.09 -5.83 -2.18
C ARG A 150 -26.35 -4.76 -3.25
#